data_AF-A0A220DC38-F1
#
_entry.id   AF-A0A220DC38-F1
#
_cell.length_a   1.000
_cell.length_b   1.000
_cell.length_c   1.000
_cell.angle_alpha   90.00
_cell.angle_beta   90.00
_cell.angle_gamma   90.00
#
_symmetry.space_group_name_H-M   'P 1'
#
loop_
_entity.id
_entity.type
_entity.pdbx_description
1 polymer ?
#
loop_
_entity_poly.entity_id
_entity_poly.type
_entity_poly.pdbx_seq_one_letter_code
_entity_poly.pdbx_strand_id
1 'polypeptide(L)'
;SMYGMHWLLDVDDVYKYGTGRTGAECGDSTQRVTYINTFQRGPQESTWETVAHPSCDTGRFANFPSLFIAGSTTGQWRYTNAPDADARAVEAAYWALQWATAQGNQSQISATIAKAAKMGDFLRYSMYDKYFKTPGCTSTSCAPGSGKSSSNYLLSWYYSWGG
;
A
#
# COMPACT_ATOMS: atom_id res chain seq x y z
N SER A 1 -4.82 8.54 9.20
CA SER A 1 -3.79 8.04 8.27
C SER A 1 -3.78 6.52 8.30
N MET A 2 -3.40 5.89 7.18
CA MET A 2 -3.20 4.44 7.10
C MET A 2 -1.85 4.05 7.73
N TYR A 3 -1.77 2.87 8.36
CA TYR A 3 -0.52 2.33 8.90
C TYR A 3 -0.16 1.00 8.24
N GLY A 4 0.29 1.09 6.99
CA GLY A 4 0.79 -0.04 6.22
C GLY A 4 1.81 0.44 5.19
N MET A 5 2.68 -0.46 4.74
CA MET A 5 3.77 -0.07 3.84
C MET A 5 3.25 0.14 2.42
N HIS A 6 3.69 1.20 1.76
CA HIS A 6 3.63 1.21 0.29
C HIS A 6 4.64 0.20 -0.27
N TRP A 7 4.28 -0.47 -1.36
CA TRP A 7 5.06 -1.60 -1.87
C TRP A 7 6.33 -1.22 -2.64
N LEU A 8 6.42 -0.02 -3.23
CA LEU A 8 7.52 0.35 -4.12
C LEU A 8 8.08 1.75 -3.83
N LEU A 9 9.41 1.82 -3.75
CA LEU A 9 10.16 3.05 -3.53
C LEU A 9 11.27 3.16 -4.58
N ASP A 10 11.44 4.36 -5.12
CA ASP A 10 12.65 4.78 -5.81
C ASP A 10 13.58 5.42 -4.79
N VAL A 11 14.59 4.64 -4.36
CA VAL A 11 15.43 4.98 -3.21
C VAL A 11 16.39 6.13 -3.53
N ASP A 12 16.97 6.14 -4.73
CA ASP A 12 18.00 7.10 -5.15
C ASP A 12 17.48 8.11 -6.19
N ASP A 13 16.15 8.22 -6.29
CA ASP A 13 15.45 9.11 -7.22
C ASP A 13 15.92 8.95 -8.68
N VAL A 14 16.06 7.71 -9.14
CA VAL A 14 16.47 7.38 -10.52
C VAL A 14 15.45 7.91 -11.53
N TYR A 15 14.15 7.83 -11.21
CA TYR A 15 13.06 8.32 -12.05
C TYR A 15 12.84 9.84 -11.96
N LYS A 16 13.53 10.54 -11.05
CA LYS A 16 13.50 12.00 -10.88
C LYS A 16 12.14 12.58 -10.47
N TYR A 17 11.25 11.77 -9.90
CA TYR A 17 9.98 12.27 -9.38
C TYR A 17 10.12 13.03 -8.05
N GLY A 18 11.16 12.74 -7.27
CA GLY A 18 11.53 13.48 -6.07
C GLY A 18 12.31 14.77 -6.37
N THR A 19 13.02 14.80 -7.50
CA THR A 19 13.77 15.97 -7.95
C THR A 19 12.85 17.20 -8.04
N GLY A 20 13.29 18.32 -7.47
CA GLY A 20 12.54 19.58 -7.45
C GLY A 20 11.49 19.71 -6.34
N ARG A 21 11.35 18.73 -5.44
CA ARG A 21 10.56 18.89 -4.22
C ARG A 21 11.15 19.99 -3.33
N THR A 22 10.34 20.99 -2.98
CA THR A 22 10.72 22.07 -2.05
C THR A 22 10.07 21.93 -0.67
N GLY A 23 9.20 20.93 -0.49
CA GLY A 23 8.48 20.67 0.75
C GLY A 23 7.79 19.31 0.71
N ALA A 24 6.87 19.10 1.66
CA ALA A 24 6.03 17.90 1.67
C ALA A 24 5.09 17.91 0.47
N GLU A 25 4.97 16.77 -0.21
CA GLU A 25 4.02 16.58 -1.31
C GLU A 25 2.95 15.57 -0.87
N CYS A 26 1.67 15.90 -1.08
CA CYS A 26 0.54 15.06 -0.69
C CYS A 26 0.57 14.56 0.77
N GLY A 27 1.07 15.40 1.69
CA GLY A 27 1.20 15.05 3.11
C GLY A 27 2.35 14.09 3.43
N ASP A 28 3.16 13.69 2.46
CA ASP A 28 4.42 12.98 2.69
C ASP A 28 5.58 13.98 2.79
N SER A 29 6.22 14.01 3.96
CA SER A 29 7.40 14.82 4.24
C SER A 29 8.72 14.07 4.01
N THR A 30 8.66 12.84 3.53
CA THR A 30 9.85 12.02 3.24
C THR A 30 10.59 12.59 2.03
N GLN A 31 11.81 13.08 2.25
CA GLN A 31 12.70 13.53 1.18
C GLN A 31 13.81 12.53 0.86
N ARG A 32 13.93 11.45 1.65
CA ARG A 32 14.98 10.45 1.48
C ARG A 32 14.74 9.49 0.32
N VAL A 33 13.47 9.17 0.06
CA VAL A 33 13.04 8.22 -0.98
C VAL A 33 11.82 8.78 -1.70
N THR A 34 11.60 8.34 -2.93
CA THR A 34 10.42 8.71 -3.70
C THR A 34 9.45 7.53 -3.79
N TYR A 35 8.22 7.71 -3.32
CA TYR A 35 7.15 6.73 -3.52
C TYR A 35 6.70 6.73 -4.99
N ILE A 36 6.77 5.56 -5.64
CA ILE A 36 6.41 5.36 -7.04
C ILE A 36 5.54 4.12 -7.20
N ASN A 37 4.88 3.99 -8.34
CA ASN A 37 4.18 2.77 -8.70
C ASN A 37 4.38 2.47 -10.20
N THR A 38 4.02 1.25 -10.62
CA THR A 38 4.18 0.78 -12.00
C THR A 38 2.89 0.12 -12.51
N PHE A 39 2.54 -1.06 -11.98
CA PHE A 39 1.42 -1.88 -12.45
C PHE A 39 0.06 -1.22 -12.18
N GLN A 40 -0.74 -1.02 -13.24
CA GLN A 40 -2.10 -0.46 -13.20
C GLN A 40 -3.04 -0.96 -14.32
N ARG A 41 -2.56 -1.68 -15.34
CA ARG A 41 -3.31 -1.96 -16.59
C ARG A 41 -3.70 -3.42 -16.79
N GLY A 42 -3.82 -4.17 -15.70
CA GLY A 42 -4.41 -5.50 -15.70
C GLY A 42 -3.42 -6.63 -15.97
N PRO A 43 -3.92 -7.86 -16.18
CA PRO A 43 -3.11 -9.08 -16.07
C PRO A 43 -2.11 -9.30 -17.20
N GLN A 44 -2.23 -8.57 -18.31
CA GLN A 44 -1.31 -8.64 -19.45
C GLN A 44 -0.26 -7.51 -19.41
N GLU A 45 -0.21 -6.69 -18.35
CA GLU A 45 0.85 -5.71 -18.17
C GLU A 45 2.03 -6.36 -17.44
N SER A 46 3.02 -6.81 -18.22
CA SER A 46 4.29 -7.29 -17.69
C SER A 46 5.17 -6.13 -17.20
N THR A 47 6.24 -6.45 -16.47
CA THR A 47 7.20 -5.44 -15.98
C THR A 47 7.83 -4.60 -17.09
N TRP A 48 7.88 -5.11 -18.32
CA TRP A 48 8.45 -4.43 -19.48
C TRP A 48 7.50 -3.41 -20.11
N GLU A 49 6.22 -3.47 -19.76
CA GLU A 49 5.18 -2.68 -20.40
C GLU A 49 4.71 -1.54 -19.52
N THR A 50 5.04 -1.55 -18.21
CA THR A 50 4.60 -0.53 -17.26
C THR A 50 5.11 0.87 -17.59
N VAL A 51 4.37 1.88 -17.13
CA VAL A 51 4.85 3.26 -17.07
C VAL A 51 5.03 3.62 -15.59
N ALA A 52 6.29 3.70 -15.14
CA ALA A 52 6.59 4.17 -13.80
C ALA A 52 6.00 5.57 -13.59
N HIS A 53 5.43 5.82 -12.41
CA HIS A 53 4.76 7.07 -12.09
C HIS A 53 4.82 7.36 -10.58
N PRO A 54 4.76 8.63 -10.16
CA PRO A 54 4.80 8.96 -8.75
C PRO A 54 3.49 8.58 -8.04
N SER A 55 3.61 8.13 -6.79
CA SER A 55 2.44 7.82 -5.94
C SER A 55 1.71 9.10 -5.48
N CYS A 56 2.44 10.22 -5.39
CA CYS A 56 1.87 11.56 -5.21
C CYS A 56 1.99 12.34 -6.52
N ASP A 57 0.86 12.61 -7.16
CA ASP A 57 0.80 13.35 -8.41
C ASP A 57 0.43 14.81 -8.12
N THR A 58 1.43 15.68 -8.01
CA THR A 58 1.25 17.12 -7.77
C THR A 58 1.04 17.93 -9.06
N GLY A 59 0.97 17.29 -10.22
CA GLY A 59 0.89 17.99 -11.51
C GLY A 59 2.22 18.56 -12.03
N ARG A 60 3.36 18.23 -11.39
CA ARG A 60 4.70 18.60 -11.88
C ARG A 60 5.15 17.82 -13.11
N PHE A 61 4.46 16.72 -13.43
CA PHE A 61 4.80 15.80 -14.52
C PHE A 61 3.58 15.57 -15.42
N ALA A 62 3.66 14.61 -16.35
CA ALA A 62 2.51 14.21 -17.15
C ALA A 62 1.35 13.74 -16.28
N ASN A 63 0.11 13.88 -16.76
CA ASN A 63 -1.09 13.34 -16.11
C ASN A 63 -1.15 11.81 -16.23
N PHE A 64 -0.29 11.11 -15.50
CA PHE A 64 -0.28 9.65 -15.43
C PHE A 64 -1.63 9.03 -15.00
N PRO A 65 -2.42 9.61 -14.07
CA PRO A 65 -3.74 9.09 -13.70
C PRO A 65 -4.65 8.84 -14.91
N SER A 66 -4.62 9.73 -15.91
CA SER A 66 -5.43 9.60 -17.11
C SER A 66 -5.06 8.40 -18.00
N LEU A 67 -3.86 7.84 -17.85
CA LEU A 67 -3.46 6.60 -18.52
C LEU A 67 -4.17 5.36 -17.94
N PHE A 68 -4.60 5.43 -16.68
CA PHE A 68 -5.09 4.27 -15.93
C PHE A 68 -6.60 4.33 -15.73
N ILE A 69 -7.13 5.52 -15.46
CA ILE A 69 -8.55 5.75 -15.19
C ILE A 69 -9.03 6.94 -16.01
N ALA A 70 -9.95 6.67 -16.94
CA ALA A 70 -10.50 7.70 -17.82
C ALA A 70 -11.09 8.87 -17.02
N GLY A 71 -10.74 10.09 -17.43
CA GLY A 71 -11.19 11.33 -16.78
C GLY A 71 -10.43 11.74 -15.51
N SER A 72 -9.42 10.97 -15.09
CA SER A 72 -8.61 11.34 -13.92
C SER A 72 -7.66 12.51 -14.18
N THR A 73 -7.44 13.31 -13.14
CA THR A 73 -6.57 14.49 -13.15
C THR A 73 -5.42 14.35 -12.15
N THR A 74 -4.45 15.25 -12.24
CA THR A 74 -3.38 15.42 -11.24
C THR A 74 -3.95 16.03 -9.94
N GLY A 75 -3.11 16.21 -8.92
CA GLY A 75 -3.50 16.77 -7.61
C GLY A 75 -4.04 15.72 -6.64
N GLN A 76 -3.57 14.47 -6.75
CA GLN A 76 -4.04 13.33 -5.97
C GLN A 76 -2.85 12.48 -5.48
N TRP A 77 -3.09 11.66 -4.47
CA TRP A 77 -2.14 10.65 -4.01
C TRP A 77 -2.78 9.28 -3.92
N ARG A 78 -1.97 8.23 -4.11
CA ARG A 78 -2.41 6.84 -4.03
C ARG A 78 -1.26 5.94 -3.66
N TYR A 79 -1.50 5.06 -2.70
CA TYR A 79 -0.56 4.05 -2.27
C TYR A 79 -1.21 2.66 -2.35
N THR A 80 -0.39 1.69 -2.71
CA THR A 80 -0.76 0.27 -2.76
C THR A 80 0.12 -0.49 -1.77
N ASN A 81 -0.51 -1.31 -0.94
CA ASN A 81 0.19 -2.23 -0.04
C ASN A 81 0.38 -3.59 -0.70
N ALA A 82 1.46 -4.27 -0.33
CA ALA A 82 1.67 -5.69 -0.59
C ALA A 82 1.43 -6.47 0.72
N PRO A 83 0.26 -7.11 0.90
CA PRO A 83 -0.15 -7.68 2.19
C PRO A 83 0.77 -8.77 2.72
N ASP A 84 1.44 -9.50 1.83
CA ASP A 84 2.46 -10.49 2.19
C ASP A 84 3.67 -9.86 2.88
N ALA A 85 4.08 -8.65 2.48
CA ALA A 85 5.21 -7.94 3.07
C ALA A 85 4.89 -7.43 4.48
N ASP A 86 3.71 -6.85 4.67
CA ASP A 86 3.24 -6.44 6.01
C ASP A 86 3.06 -7.66 6.91
N ALA A 87 2.49 -8.76 6.40
CA ALA A 87 2.36 -10.01 7.16
C ALA A 87 3.72 -10.58 7.58
N ARG A 88 4.72 -10.57 6.68
CA ARG A 88 6.09 -10.99 6.97
C ARG A 88 6.76 -10.12 8.03
N ALA A 89 6.48 -8.81 8.05
CA ALA A 89 6.98 -7.92 9.09
C ALA A 89 6.34 -8.24 10.47
N VAL A 90 5.04 -8.55 10.49
CA VAL A 90 4.34 -9.02 11.70
C VAL A 90 4.88 -10.37 12.18
N GLU A 91 5.15 -11.30 11.27
CA GLU A 91 5.78 -12.60 11.58
C GLU A 91 7.17 -12.42 12.18
N ALA A 92 8.01 -11.56 11.59
CA ALA A 92 9.34 -11.27 12.12
C ALA A 92 9.25 -10.65 13.54
N ALA A 93 8.29 -9.76 13.77
CA ALA A 93 8.05 -9.18 15.10
C ALA A 93 7.59 -10.23 16.12
N TYR A 94 6.78 -11.22 15.71
CA TYR A 94 6.41 -12.34 16.56
C TYR A 94 7.64 -13.13 17.04
N TRP A 95 8.55 -13.49 16.12
CA TRP A 95 9.77 -14.21 16.50
C TRP A 95 10.71 -13.36 17.36
N ALA A 96 10.85 -12.08 17.05
CA ALA A 96 11.60 -11.15 17.88
C ALA A 96 11.05 -11.10 19.32
N LEU A 97 9.73 -11.12 19.48
CA LEU A 97 9.08 -11.19 20.80
C LEU A 97 9.44 -12.50 21.52
N GLN A 98 9.33 -13.66 20.86
CA GLN A 98 9.70 -14.94 21.46
C GLN A 98 11.15 -14.95 21.96
N TRP A 99 12.09 -14.51 21.12
CA TRP A 99 13.51 -14.48 21.45
C TRP A 99 13.85 -13.47 22.55
N ALA A 100 13.25 -12.28 22.51
CA ALA A 100 13.46 -11.28 23.55
C ALA A 100 12.87 -11.73 24.90
N THR A 101 11.70 -12.37 24.90
CA THR A 101 11.10 -12.96 26.11
C THR A 101 11.98 -14.05 26.70
N ALA A 102 12.53 -14.95 25.88
CA ALA A 102 13.45 -15.99 26.35
C ALA A 102 14.72 -15.42 27.02
N GLN A 103 15.12 -14.22 26.63
CA GLN A 103 16.27 -13.49 27.21
C GLN A 103 15.89 -12.53 28.34
N GLY A 104 14.60 -12.43 28.71
CA GLY A 104 14.11 -11.45 29.69
C GLY A 104 14.12 -9.99 29.20
N ASN A 105 14.30 -9.75 27.90
CA ASN A 105 14.51 -8.43 27.28
C ASN A 105 13.29 -7.89 26.52
N GLN A 106 12.11 -8.52 26.64
CA GLN A 106 10.89 -8.15 25.91
C GLN A 106 10.48 -6.67 26.06
N SER A 107 10.75 -6.03 27.20
CA SER A 107 10.44 -4.63 27.45
C SER A 107 11.19 -3.70 26.50
N GLN A 108 12.40 -4.08 26.07
CA GLN A 108 13.27 -3.30 25.19
C GLN A 108 12.69 -3.15 23.78
N ILE A 109 11.86 -4.10 23.33
CA ILE A 109 11.27 -4.10 21.98
C ILE A 109 9.78 -3.78 21.95
N SER A 110 9.17 -3.50 23.11
CA SER A 110 7.72 -3.28 23.27
C SER A 110 7.13 -2.26 22.29
N ALA A 111 7.84 -1.15 22.03
CA ALA A 111 7.41 -0.13 21.07
C ALA A 111 7.36 -0.66 19.62
N THR A 112 8.30 -1.53 19.23
CA THR A 112 8.31 -2.17 17.91
C THR A 112 7.18 -3.20 17.78
N ILE A 113 6.92 -3.97 18.83
CA ILE A 113 5.78 -4.90 18.87
C ILE A 113 4.45 -4.16 18.76
N ALA A 114 4.30 -3.02 19.43
CA ALA A 114 3.10 -2.18 19.28
C ALA A 114 2.90 -1.67 17.84
N LYS A 115 3.99 -1.34 17.13
CA LYS A 115 3.93 -0.97 15.70
C LYS A 115 3.52 -2.15 14.82
N ALA A 116 4.08 -3.34 15.05
CA ALA A 116 3.71 -4.54 14.32
C ALA A 116 2.23 -4.90 14.55
N ALA A 117 1.74 -4.81 15.79
CA ALA A 117 0.32 -5.01 16.10
C ALA A 117 -0.58 -4.00 15.37
N LYS A 118 -0.19 -2.71 15.34
CA LYS A 118 -0.91 -1.68 14.58
C LYS A 118 -0.90 -1.96 13.08
N MET A 119 0.22 -2.42 12.52
CA MET A 119 0.30 -2.84 11.11
C MET A 119 -0.64 -4.00 10.81
N GLY A 120 -0.66 -5.02 11.67
CA GLY A 120 -1.60 -6.14 11.56
C GLY A 120 -3.07 -5.71 11.65
N ASP A 121 -3.37 -4.67 12.43
CA ASP A 121 -4.72 -4.12 12.53
C ASP A 121 -5.20 -3.45 11.22
N PHE A 122 -4.32 -2.69 10.55
CA PHE A 122 -4.60 -2.11 9.23
C PHE A 122 -4.51 -3.15 8.10
N LEU A 123 -3.69 -4.19 8.23
CA LEU A 123 -3.58 -5.27 7.25
C LEU A 123 -4.92 -5.98 7.01
N ARG A 124 -5.88 -5.87 7.93
CA ARG A 124 -7.25 -6.37 7.76
C ARG A 124 -7.96 -5.81 6.52
N TYR A 125 -7.55 -4.65 5.98
CA TYR A 125 -8.07 -4.16 4.69
C TYR A 125 -7.80 -5.12 3.54
N SER A 126 -6.73 -5.93 3.60
CA SER A 126 -6.44 -6.96 2.59
C SER A 126 -7.46 -8.11 2.57
N MET A 127 -8.27 -8.27 3.63
CA MET A 127 -9.23 -9.37 3.76
C MET A 127 -10.54 -9.14 3.01
N TYR A 128 -10.73 -7.96 2.42
CA TYR A 128 -11.99 -7.57 1.78
C TYR A 128 -11.88 -7.63 0.26
N ASP A 129 -13.00 -7.94 -0.40
CA ASP A 129 -13.16 -7.73 -1.84
C ASP A 129 -12.80 -6.28 -2.22
N LYS A 130 -12.19 -6.11 -3.40
CA LYS A 130 -11.70 -4.81 -3.90
C LYS A 130 -12.75 -3.69 -3.83
N TYR A 131 -14.02 -4.03 -4.02
CA TYR A 131 -15.14 -3.09 -3.97
C TYR A 131 -16.17 -3.46 -2.89
N PHE A 132 -15.74 -4.19 -1.86
CA PHE A 132 -16.58 -4.66 -0.75
C PHE A 132 -17.84 -5.42 -1.23
N LYS A 133 -17.76 -6.17 -2.32
CA LYS A 133 -18.83 -7.05 -2.80
C LYS A 133 -18.82 -8.39 -2.05
N THR A 134 -19.97 -9.06 -2.02
CA THR A 134 -20.06 -10.42 -1.48
C THR A 134 -19.25 -11.40 -2.36
N PRO A 135 -18.35 -12.23 -1.78
CA PRO A 135 -17.56 -13.21 -2.52
C PRO A 135 -18.44 -14.22 -3.28
N GLY A 136 -17.92 -14.74 -4.39
CA GLY A 136 -18.59 -15.76 -5.21
C GLY A 136 -19.48 -15.21 -6.34
N CYS A 137 -19.62 -13.89 -6.44
CA CYS A 137 -20.37 -13.24 -7.52
C CYS A 137 -19.44 -12.86 -8.69
N THR A 138 -19.87 -13.11 -9.92
CA THR A 138 -19.05 -13.01 -11.15
C THR A 138 -19.45 -11.87 -12.09
N SER A 139 -20.24 -10.91 -11.61
CA SER A 139 -20.75 -9.78 -12.40
C SER A 139 -20.30 -8.44 -11.81
N THR A 140 -20.33 -7.36 -12.58
CA THR A 140 -20.13 -6.00 -12.04
C THR A 140 -21.36 -5.49 -11.27
N SER A 141 -22.51 -6.14 -11.44
CA SER A 141 -23.79 -5.79 -10.80
C SER A 141 -24.01 -6.43 -9.42
N CYS A 142 -22.99 -7.07 -8.84
CA CYS A 142 -23.12 -7.74 -7.54
C CYS A 142 -23.58 -6.77 -6.44
N ALA A 143 -24.43 -7.26 -5.55
CA ALA A 143 -24.82 -6.50 -4.37
C ALA A 143 -23.58 -6.17 -3.50
N PRO A 144 -23.49 -4.96 -2.92
CA PRO A 144 -22.49 -4.68 -1.91
C PRO A 144 -22.68 -5.62 -0.70
N GLY A 145 -21.58 -6.01 -0.08
CA GLY A 145 -21.63 -6.70 1.20
C GLY A 145 -21.99 -5.74 2.35
N SER A 146 -22.32 -6.30 3.51
CA SER A 146 -22.55 -5.59 4.76
C SER A 146 -21.64 -6.16 5.84
N GLY A 147 -20.88 -5.28 6.50
CA GLY A 147 -19.91 -5.67 7.51
C GLY A 147 -18.91 -6.70 6.98
N LYS A 148 -18.92 -7.90 7.53
CA LYS A 148 -17.97 -8.96 7.19
C LYS A 148 -18.38 -9.82 5.98
N SER A 149 -19.56 -9.61 5.38
CA SER A 149 -19.99 -10.44 4.25
C SER A 149 -19.20 -10.21 2.96
N SER A 150 -18.39 -9.15 2.89
CA SER A 150 -17.43 -8.88 1.82
C SER A 150 -16.00 -9.34 2.12
N SER A 151 -15.78 -9.98 3.28
CA SER A 151 -14.46 -10.49 3.68
C SER A 151 -14.27 -11.92 3.19
N ASN A 152 -13.13 -12.20 2.56
CA ASN A 152 -12.67 -13.56 2.27
C ASN A 152 -11.71 -14.09 3.35
N TYR A 153 -11.28 -13.26 4.32
CA TYR A 153 -10.37 -13.60 5.41
C TYR A 153 -8.99 -14.11 4.96
N LEU A 154 -8.61 -13.83 3.73
CA LEU A 154 -7.30 -14.13 3.16
C LEU A 154 -6.53 -12.84 2.93
N LEU A 155 -5.20 -12.95 2.82
CA LEU A 155 -4.38 -11.84 2.34
C LEU A 155 -4.53 -11.76 0.82
N SER A 156 -5.27 -10.76 0.34
CA SER A 156 -5.41 -10.50 -1.10
C SER A 156 -4.12 -9.95 -1.72
N TRP A 157 -4.11 -9.78 -3.04
CA TRP A 157 -2.95 -9.24 -3.77
C TRP A 157 -2.53 -7.85 -3.30
N TYR A 158 -3.51 -7.02 -2.93
CA TYR A 158 -3.27 -5.67 -2.42
C TYR A 158 -4.51 -5.11 -1.71
N TYR A 159 -4.27 -4.14 -0.85
CA TYR A 159 -5.23 -3.06 -0.60
C TYR A 159 -4.60 -1.72 -1.02
N SER A 160 -5.42 -0.76 -1.41
CA SER A 160 -4.97 0.56 -1.86
C SER A 160 -5.79 1.67 -1.22
N TRP A 161 -5.16 2.83 -1.02
CA TRP A 161 -5.83 4.02 -0.50
C TRP A 161 -5.28 5.27 -1.19
N GLY A 162 -6.13 6.28 -1.36
CA GLY A 162 -5.79 7.51 -2.05
C GLY A 162 -6.73 8.65 -1.67
N GLY A 163 -6.42 9.86 -2.12
CA GLY A 163 -7.20 11.07 -1.88
C GLY A 163 -6.65 12.30 -2.57
#